data_AF-A0A7J2PMC1-F1
#
_entry.id   AF-A0A7J2PMC1-F1
#
_cell.length_a   1.000
_cell.length_b   1.000
_cell.length_c   1.000
_cell.angle_alpha   90.00
_cell.angle_beta   90.00
_cell.angle_gamma   90.00
#
_symmetry.space_group_name_H-M   'P 1'
#
loop_
_entity.id
_entity.type
_entity.pdbx_description
1 polymer ?
#
loop_
_entity_poly.entity_id
_entity_poly.type
_entity_poly.pdbx_seq_one_letter_code
_entity_poly.pdbx_strand_id
1 'polypeptide(L)'
;MKRQVDNDTYLKYLFQSLTVDELKQICRDFGIKGFSKFKRADLISFILDTLAEEEIEETIKEKELGIISKEINLALKKINGEDRESITEIKIVNPENHEIEISFSGFNWKVGSFLSITPNNINDPERDCDCRVGSNMGLCSHFWVGVIQSLKEGYFNLKDWTLTELPENFEEVIKPIRSSTPHAGDQSATVSSKRSLIDESSDSAGLMKYINSSVSIYEGEILNIVEKQSEFQGNISVYYQLTLKNVRLGPRIARKSDYHEDDIITVKELNVRISEKLQNDNHLIEKEKIKVNGKLDKDSFSGIMVKNIRKVQKL
;
A
#
# COMPACT_ATOMS: atom_id res chain seq x y z
N MET A 1 -19.03 -21.21 -1.95
CA MET A 1 -18.88 -19.99 -2.78
C MET A 1 -19.84 -20.07 -3.96
N LYS A 2 -20.50 -18.96 -4.36
CA LYS A 2 -21.44 -18.91 -5.50
C LYS A 2 -20.88 -18.01 -6.61
N ARG A 3 -19.62 -18.22 -7.01
CA ARG A 3 -19.01 -17.47 -8.11
C ARG A 3 -19.79 -17.78 -9.40
N GLN A 4 -20.13 -16.75 -10.17
CA GLN A 4 -20.82 -16.90 -11.46
C GLN A 4 -19.87 -16.86 -12.66
N VAL A 5 -18.67 -16.33 -12.49
CA VAL A 5 -17.59 -16.41 -13.47
C VAL A 5 -17.14 -17.86 -13.60
N ASP A 6 -17.01 -18.34 -14.84
CA ASP A 6 -16.52 -19.68 -15.13
C ASP A 6 -15.08 -19.87 -14.64
N ASN A 7 -14.69 -21.13 -14.40
CA ASN A 7 -13.41 -21.44 -13.77
C ASN A 7 -12.21 -21.02 -14.63
N ASP A 8 -12.28 -21.13 -15.96
CA ASP A 8 -11.18 -20.74 -16.87
C ASP A 8 -10.93 -19.24 -16.81
N THR A 9 -12.01 -18.46 -16.97
CA THR A 9 -11.96 -16.99 -16.87
C THR A 9 -11.48 -16.55 -15.50
N TYR A 10 -11.99 -17.18 -14.44
CA TYR A 10 -11.59 -16.84 -13.08
C TYR A 10 -10.13 -17.18 -12.79
N LEU A 11 -9.68 -18.37 -13.20
CA LEU A 11 -8.29 -18.80 -13.02
C LEU A 11 -7.34 -17.89 -13.80
N LYS A 12 -7.75 -17.42 -14.98
CA LYS A 12 -7.02 -16.39 -15.72
C LYS A 12 -6.85 -15.11 -14.89
N TYR A 13 -7.88 -14.63 -14.19
CA TYR A 13 -7.76 -13.47 -13.30
C TYR A 13 -6.75 -13.70 -12.19
N LEU A 14 -6.77 -14.86 -11.53
CA LEU A 14 -5.83 -15.22 -10.48
C LEU A 14 -4.38 -15.29 -11.00
N PHE A 15 -4.18 -15.91 -12.16
CA PHE A 15 -2.86 -16.07 -12.77
C PHE A 15 -2.22 -14.74 -13.16
N GLN A 16 -3.01 -13.70 -13.44
CA GLN A 16 -2.46 -12.36 -13.64
C GLN A 16 -1.77 -11.81 -12.39
N SER A 17 -2.04 -12.30 -11.18
CA SER A 17 -1.37 -11.87 -9.95
C SER A 17 -0.11 -12.69 -9.60
N LEU A 18 0.17 -13.77 -10.34
CA LEU A 18 1.33 -14.65 -10.12
C LEU A 18 2.57 -14.17 -10.87
N THR A 19 3.77 -14.42 -10.35
CA THR A 19 5.05 -14.25 -11.05
C THR A 19 5.27 -15.36 -12.09
N VAL A 20 6.23 -15.18 -12.98
CA VAL A 20 6.58 -16.23 -13.97
C VAL A 20 7.04 -17.51 -13.26
N ASP A 21 7.74 -17.39 -12.14
CA ASP A 21 8.23 -18.56 -11.41
C ASP A 21 7.10 -19.29 -10.66
N GLU A 22 6.13 -18.56 -10.10
CA GLU A 22 4.90 -19.14 -9.53
C GLU A 22 4.07 -19.86 -10.62
N LEU A 23 3.91 -19.26 -11.82
CA LEU A 23 3.24 -19.91 -12.96
C LEU A 23 3.98 -21.18 -13.41
N LYS A 24 5.31 -21.12 -13.51
CA LYS A 24 6.13 -22.31 -13.83
C LYS A 24 6.05 -23.37 -12.75
N GLN A 25 5.79 -22.99 -11.49
CA GLN A 25 5.59 -23.96 -10.42
C GLN A 25 4.29 -24.75 -10.64
N ILE A 26 3.21 -24.09 -11.05
CA ILE A 26 1.95 -24.77 -11.41
C ILE A 26 2.19 -25.79 -12.53
N CYS A 27 2.95 -25.43 -13.58
CA CYS A 27 3.31 -26.40 -14.62
C CYS A 27 4.07 -27.62 -14.06
N ARG A 28 4.94 -27.43 -13.06
CA ARG A 28 5.68 -28.54 -12.42
C ARG A 28 4.77 -29.40 -11.55
N ASP A 29 3.86 -28.77 -10.81
CA ASP A 29 2.92 -29.44 -9.91
C ASP A 29 2.03 -30.43 -10.70
N PHE A 30 1.57 -30.04 -11.90
CA PHE A 30 0.77 -30.89 -12.81
C PHE A 30 1.59 -31.67 -13.85
N GLY A 31 2.93 -31.68 -13.76
CA GLY A 31 3.78 -32.44 -14.68
C GLY A 31 3.75 -31.97 -16.16
N ILE A 32 3.27 -30.76 -16.42
CA ILE A 32 3.23 -30.13 -17.74
C ILE A 32 4.66 -29.92 -18.26
N LYS A 33 4.91 -30.21 -19.54
CA LYS A 33 6.23 -30.08 -20.17
C LYS A 33 6.26 -29.01 -21.27
N GLY A 34 7.44 -28.56 -21.66
CA GLY A 34 7.62 -27.63 -22.79
C GLY A 34 7.35 -26.16 -22.49
N PHE A 35 7.09 -25.81 -21.22
CA PHE A 35 6.70 -24.46 -20.81
C PHE A 35 7.86 -23.46 -20.65
N SER A 36 9.12 -23.91 -20.67
CA SER A 36 10.30 -23.10 -20.33
C SER A 36 10.54 -21.92 -21.26
N LYS A 37 10.07 -22.00 -22.51
CA LYS A 37 10.21 -20.98 -23.55
C LYS A 37 9.16 -19.87 -23.49
N PHE A 38 8.07 -20.07 -22.75
CA PHE A 38 6.95 -19.13 -22.75
C PHE A 38 7.22 -17.91 -21.88
N LYS A 39 6.81 -16.75 -22.39
CA LYS A 39 6.71 -15.51 -21.61
C LYS A 39 5.40 -15.51 -20.82
N ARG A 40 5.25 -14.60 -19.86
CA ARG A 40 4.12 -14.59 -18.92
C ARG A 40 2.75 -14.78 -19.59
N ALA A 41 2.41 -13.97 -20.60
CA ALA A 41 1.10 -14.03 -21.25
C ALA A 41 0.88 -15.39 -21.92
N ASP A 42 1.85 -15.83 -22.73
CA ASP A 42 1.81 -17.13 -23.42
C ASP A 42 1.78 -18.30 -22.42
N LEU A 43 2.46 -18.17 -21.28
CA LEU A 43 2.51 -19.19 -20.24
C LEU A 43 1.15 -19.33 -19.55
N ILE A 44 0.45 -18.22 -19.28
CA ILE A 44 -0.91 -18.24 -18.72
C ILE A 44 -1.85 -18.95 -19.70
N SER A 45 -1.87 -18.55 -20.97
CA SER A 45 -2.70 -19.21 -21.98
C SER A 45 -2.37 -20.68 -22.11
N PHE A 46 -1.07 -21.02 -22.17
CA PHE A 46 -0.62 -22.41 -22.26
C PHE A 46 -1.07 -23.27 -21.07
N ILE A 47 -1.02 -22.74 -19.85
CA ILE A 47 -1.51 -23.47 -18.66
C ILE A 47 -3.02 -23.71 -18.79
N LEU A 48 -3.80 -22.67 -19.11
CA LEU A 48 -5.26 -22.77 -19.24
C LEU A 48 -5.66 -23.76 -20.35
N ASP A 49 -4.94 -23.78 -21.47
CA ASP A 49 -5.20 -24.71 -22.59
C ASP A 49 -4.79 -26.17 -22.27
N THR A 50 -3.97 -26.38 -21.24
CA THR A 50 -3.41 -27.70 -20.91
C THR A 50 -4.11 -28.37 -19.73
N LEU A 51 -4.55 -27.60 -18.73
CA LEU A 51 -5.18 -28.17 -17.55
C LEU A 51 -6.56 -28.74 -17.88
N ALA A 52 -6.86 -29.91 -17.33
CA ALA A 52 -8.23 -30.45 -17.32
C ALA A 52 -9.12 -29.68 -16.35
N GLU A 53 -10.45 -29.79 -16.50
CA GLU A 53 -11.43 -29.09 -15.66
C GLU A 53 -11.22 -29.40 -14.17
N GLU A 54 -10.92 -30.66 -13.82
CA GLU A 54 -10.64 -31.06 -12.45
C GLU A 54 -9.34 -30.44 -11.89
N GLU A 55 -8.32 -30.29 -12.73
CA GLU A 55 -7.03 -29.68 -12.35
C GLU A 55 -7.17 -28.15 -12.17
N ILE A 56 -8.05 -27.52 -12.95
CA ILE A 56 -8.43 -26.11 -12.80
C ILE A 56 -9.13 -25.90 -11.46
N GLU A 57 -10.12 -26.74 -11.13
CA GLU A 57 -10.81 -26.68 -9.84
C GLU A 57 -9.87 -26.89 -8.66
N GLU A 58 -8.97 -27.88 -8.75
CA GLU A 58 -7.94 -28.15 -7.76
C GLU A 58 -7.01 -26.94 -7.59
N THR A 59 -6.55 -26.34 -8.70
CA THR A 59 -5.69 -25.16 -8.66
C THR A 59 -6.37 -23.98 -7.97
N ILE A 60 -7.63 -23.71 -8.29
CA ILE A 60 -8.41 -22.64 -7.66
C ILE A 60 -8.48 -22.90 -6.16
N LYS A 61 -8.93 -24.11 -5.77
CA LYS A 61 -9.10 -24.49 -4.37
C LYS A 61 -7.82 -24.35 -3.54
N GLU A 62 -6.68 -24.73 -4.11
CA GLU A 62 -5.40 -24.71 -3.38
C GLU A 62 -4.73 -23.33 -3.34
N LYS A 63 -4.83 -22.56 -4.42
CA LYS A 63 -4.00 -21.36 -4.61
C LYS A 63 -4.76 -20.05 -4.42
N GLU A 64 -6.09 -20.02 -4.60
CA GLU A 64 -6.90 -18.81 -4.58
C GLU A 64 -6.63 -17.97 -3.33
N LEU A 65 -6.83 -18.53 -2.14
CA LEU A 65 -6.71 -17.78 -0.89
C LEU A 65 -5.32 -17.16 -0.72
N GLY A 66 -4.26 -17.86 -1.11
CA GLY A 66 -2.88 -17.37 -1.04
C GLY A 66 -2.62 -16.19 -1.98
N ILE A 67 -3.15 -16.27 -3.20
CA ILE A 67 -3.03 -15.20 -4.22
C ILE A 67 -3.78 -13.95 -3.74
N ILE A 68 -5.02 -14.12 -3.29
CA ILE A 68 -5.90 -13.04 -2.87
C ILE A 68 -5.36 -12.36 -1.61
N SER A 69 -4.92 -13.15 -0.63
CA SER A 69 -4.28 -12.62 0.59
C SER A 69 -3.06 -11.75 0.27
N LYS A 70 -2.22 -12.17 -0.69
CA LYS A 70 -1.04 -11.41 -1.10
C LYS A 70 -1.41 -10.05 -1.68
N GLU A 71 -2.39 -9.98 -2.57
CA GLU A 71 -2.80 -8.72 -3.20
C GLU A 71 -3.56 -7.79 -2.24
N ILE A 72 -4.37 -8.33 -1.33
CA ILE A 72 -4.99 -7.58 -0.23
C ILE A 72 -3.93 -6.96 0.69
N ASN A 73 -2.92 -7.75 1.09
CA ASN A 73 -1.84 -7.23 1.93
C ASN A 73 -1.05 -6.11 1.24
N LEU A 74 -0.83 -6.20 -0.06
CA LEU A 74 -0.23 -5.12 -0.84
C LEU A 74 -1.13 -3.87 -0.90
N ALA A 75 -2.45 -4.04 -1.02
CA ALA A 75 -3.39 -2.93 -0.96
C ALA A 75 -3.36 -2.21 0.39
N LEU A 76 -3.32 -2.96 1.50
CA LEU A 76 -3.20 -2.41 2.85
C LEU A 76 -1.90 -1.63 3.02
N LYS A 77 -0.76 -2.14 2.52
CA LYS A 77 0.51 -1.40 2.51
C LYS A 77 0.42 -0.08 1.75
N LYS A 78 -0.31 -0.03 0.62
CA LYS A 78 -0.55 1.22 -0.13
C LYS A 78 -1.36 2.23 0.69
N ILE A 79 -2.43 1.76 1.34
CA ILE A 79 -3.28 2.57 2.24
C ILE A 79 -2.46 3.11 3.42
N ASN A 80 -1.62 2.27 4.01
CA ASN A 80 -0.79 2.62 5.17
C ASN A 80 0.48 3.42 4.79
N GLY A 81 0.73 3.62 3.49
CA GLY A 81 1.89 4.35 3.00
C GLY A 81 3.22 3.62 3.18
N GLU A 82 3.17 2.31 3.36
CA GLU A 82 4.31 1.39 3.48
C GLU A 82 4.78 0.83 2.13
N ASP A 83 3.99 1.04 1.07
CA ASP A 83 4.34 0.67 -0.30
C ASP A 83 5.09 1.80 -1.04
N ARG A 84 5.90 1.42 -2.04
CA ARG A 84 6.65 2.38 -2.89
C ARG A 84 5.75 3.25 -3.74
N GLU A 85 4.56 2.76 -4.01
CA GLU A 85 3.51 3.49 -4.70
C GLU A 85 2.46 3.97 -3.70
N SER A 86 1.99 5.19 -3.92
CA SER A 86 1.10 5.89 -3.02
C SER A 86 -0.23 6.21 -3.68
N ILE A 87 -1.32 6.14 -2.91
CA ILE A 87 -2.61 6.70 -3.30
C ILE A 87 -2.46 8.22 -3.32
N THR A 88 -2.66 8.84 -4.48
CA THR A 88 -2.61 10.30 -4.63
C THR A 88 -4.00 10.92 -4.65
N GLU A 89 -4.99 10.19 -5.15
CA GLU A 89 -6.36 10.66 -5.25
C GLU A 89 -7.33 9.48 -5.29
N ILE A 90 -8.46 9.62 -4.61
CA ILE A 90 -9.64 8.77 -4.76
C ILE A 90 -10.79 9.69 -5.10
N LYS A 91 -11.52 9.42 -6.18
CA LYS A 91 -12.62 10.23 -6.67
C LYS A 91 -13.84 9.35 -6.89
N ILE A 92 -14.98 9.76 -6.34
CA ILE A 92 -16.28 9.20 -6.72
C ILE A 92 -16.69 9.88 -8.03
N VAL A 93 -16.72 9.10 -9.12
CA VAL A 93 -17.04 9.60 -10.47
C VAL A 93 -18.56 9.62 -10.67
N ASN A 94 -19.23 8.54 -10.27
CA ASN A 94 -20.68 8.42 -10.32
C ASN A 94 -21.19 7.65 -9.10
N PRO A 95 -21.81 8.32 -8.12
CA PRO A 95 -22.31 7.68 -6.91
C PRO A 95 -23.52 6.77 -7.17
N GLU A 96 -24.29 6.97 -8.23
CA GLU A 96 -25.46 6.13 -8.54
C GLU A 96 -25.04 4.76 -9.09
N ASN A 97 -23.97 4.76 -9.91
CA ASN A 97 -23.38 3.54 -10.48
C ASN A 97 -22.22 2.99 -9.64
N HIS A 98 -21.98 3.55 -8.44
CA HIS A 98 -20.89 3.15 -7.55
C HIS A 98 -19.50 3.22 -8.21
N GLU A 99 -19.30 4.16 -9.14
CA GLU A 99 -18.06 4.32 -9.91
C GLU A 99 -17.03 5.13 -9.13
N ILE A 100 -15.83 4.56 -8.98
CA ILE A 100 -14.68 5.19 -8.35
C ILE A 100 -13.46 5.17 -9.28
N GLU A 101 -12.71 6.26 -9.23
CA GLU A 101 -11.38 6.38 -9.85
C GLU A 101 -10.34 6.59 -8.76
N ILE A 102 -9.24 5.86 -8.84
CA ILE A 102 -8.13 5.96 -7.91
C ILE A 102 -6.86 6.21 -8.71
N SER A 103 -6.15 7.28 -8.36
CA SER A 103 -4.84 7.58 -8.90
C SER A 103 -3.76 7.18 -7.91
N PHE A 104 -2.73 6.52 -8.44
CA PHE A 104 -1.55 6.14 -7.71
C PHE A 104 -0.30 6.75 -8.35
N SER A 105 0.70 7.03 -7.54
CA SER A 105 2.01 7.50 -8.00
C SER A 105 3.14 6.76 -7.30
N GLY A 106 4.08 6.26 -8.10
CA GLY A 106 5.40 5.81 -7.66
C GLY A 106 6.48 6.85 -7.97
N PHE A 107 7.75 6.42 -7.95
CA PHE A 107 8.90 7.30 -8.15
C PHE A 107 8.92 7.97 -9.54
N ASN A 108 8.59 7.22 -10.59
CA ASN A 108 8.62 7.70 -11.98
C ASN A 108 7.44 7.16 -12.84
N TRP A 109 6.36 6.71 -12.21
CA TRP A 109 5.17 6.23 -12.90
C TRP A 109 3.90 6.65 -12.15
N LYS A 110 2.79 6.65 -12.89
CA LYS A 110 1.43 6.84 -12.38
C LYS A 110 0.56 5.69 -12.85
N VAL A 111 -0.42 5.34 -12.05
CA VAL A 111 -1.41 4.30 -12.38
C VAL A 111 -2.79 4.86 -12.09
N GLY A 112 -3.69 4.80 -13.07
CA GLY A 112 -5.13 4.93 -12.85
C GLY A 112 -5.77 3.57 -12.58
N SER A 113 -6.78 3.56 -11.73
CA SER A 113 -7.67 2.42 -11.52
C SER A 113 -9.11 2.90 -11.46
N PHE A 114 -9.96 2.29 -12.28
CA PHE A 114 -11.40 2.42 -12.25
C PHE A 114 -12.02 1.16 -11.64
N LEU A 115 -13.09 1.33 -10.85
CA LEU A 115 -13.88 0.24 -10.32
C LEU A 115 -15.34 0.67 -10.15
N SER A 116 -16.26 -0.19 -10.54
CA SER A 116 -17.69 -0.10 -10.22
C SER A 116 -18.20 -1.43 -9.67
N ILE A 117 -18.73 -1.39 -8.45
CA ILE A 117 -19.36 -2.55 -7.79
C ILE A 117 -20.79 -2.19 -7.44
N THR A 118 -21.73 -2.84 -8.11
CA THR A 118 -23.18 -2.74 -7.94
C THR A 118 -23.74 -4.12 -7.60
N PRO A 119 -24.99 -4.21 -7.10
CA PRO A 119 -25.65 -5.51 -6.91
C PRO A 119 -25.71 -6.38 -8.18
N ASN A 120 -25.67 -5.77 -9.37
CA ASN A 120 -25.80 -6.46 -10.65
C ASN A 120 -24.48 -7.05 -11.17
N ASN A 121 -23.33 -6.52 -10.73
CA ASN A 121 -22.00 -6.96 -11.19
C ASN A 121 -21.05 -7.35 -10.04
N ILE A 122 -21.54 -7.51 -8.81
CA ILE A 122 -20.72 -7.89 -7.65
C ILE A 122 -19.99 -9.25 -7.81
N ASN A 123 -20.51 -10.09 -8.68
CA ASN A 123 -19.95 -11.38 -9.09
C ASN A 123 -18.79 -11.25 -10.10
N ASP A 124 -18.72 -10.15 -10.85
CA ASP A 124 -17.62 -9.79 -11.76
C ASP A 124 -17.61 -8.26 -11.98
N PRO A 125 -17.01 -7.50 -11.04
CA PRO A 125 -17.11 -6.04 -11.07
C PRO A 125 -16.47 -5.45 -12.33
N GLU A 126 -17.09 -4.37 -12.82
CA GLU A 126 -16.52 -3.57 -13.89
C GLU A 126 -15.28 -2.87 -13.36
N ARG A 127 -14.16 -3.05 -14.05
CA ARG A 127 -12.85 -2.60 -13.60
C ARG A 127 -11.94 -2.33 -14.77
N ASP A 128 -11.08 -1.35 -14.61
CA ASP A 128 -9.97 -1.06 -15.52
C ASP A 128 -8.80 -0.54 -14.69
N CYS A 129 -7.57 -0.88 -15.06
CA CYS A 129 -6.40 -0.40 -14.35
C CYS A 129 -5.16 -0.43 -15.25
N ASP A 130 -4.39 0.66 -15.23
CA ASP A 130 -3.19 0.82 -16.05
C ASP A 130 -2.03 -0.09 -15.61
N CYS A 131 -2.14 -0.74 -14.45
CA CYS A 131 -1.09 -1.62 -13.96
C CYS A 131 -1.04 -2.92 -14.76
N ARG A 132 0.16 -3.51 -14.88
CA ARG A 132 0.39 -4.73 -15.67
C ARG A 132 -0.56 -5.90 -15.35
N VAL A 133 -1.02 -6.00 -14.10
CA VAL A 133 -1.94 -7.05 -13.64
C VAL A 133 -3.38 -6.68 -13.98
N GLY A 134 -3.80 -5.47 -13.60
CA GLY A 134 -5.16 -4.98 -13.77
C GLY A 134 -5.54 -4.75 -15.23
N SER A 135 -4.60 -4.34 -16.08
CA SER A 135 -4.82 -4.17 -17.53
C SER A 135 -5.13 -5.49 -18.25
N ASN A 136 -4.94 -6.62 -17.56
CA ASN A 136 -5.29 -7.97 -18.02
C ASN A 136 -6.41 -8.58 -17.17
N MET A 137 -7.23 -7.75 -16.51
CA MET A 137 -8.36 -8.10 -15.65
C MET A 137 -7.98 -8.83 -14.34
N GLY A 138 -6.70 -8.83 -13.96
CA GLY A 138 -6.23 -9.44 -12.72
C GLY A 138 -6.66 -8.70 -11.46
N LEU A 139 -6.81 -9.43 -10.36
CA LEU A 139 -7.23 -8.90 -9.05
C LEU A 139 -6.04 -8.28 -8.30
N CYS A 140 -5.48 -7.22 -8.87
CA CYS A 140 -4.30 -6.53 -8.34
C CYS A 140 -4.57 -5.78 -7.03
N SER A 141 -3.52 -5.38 -6.34
CA SER A 141 -3.61 -4.52 -5.16
C SER A 141 -4.37 -3.20 -5.40
N HIS A 142 -4.33 -2.61 -6.61
CA HIS A 142 -5.13 -1.42 -6.94
C HIS A 142 -6.64 -1.69 -6.91
N PHE A 143 -7.05 -2.82 -7.49
CA PHE A 143 -8.42 -3.31 -7.43
C PHE A 143 -8.87 -3.47 -5.97
N TRP A 144 -8.05 -4.06 -5.11
CA TRP A 144 -8.38 -4.24 -3.70
C TRP A 144 -8.46 -2.94 -2.89
N VAL A 145 -7.65 -1.92 -3.21
CA VAL A 145 -7.87 -0.56 -2.65
C VAL A 145 -9.25 -0.04 -3.04
N GLY A 146 -9.67 -0.24 -4.29
CA GLY A 146 -11.01 0.08 -4.76
C GLY A 146 -12.11 -0.67 -4.03
N VAL A 147 -11.98 -2.00 -3.87
CA VAL A 147 -12.94 -2.84 -3.14
C VAL A 147 -13.11 -2.33 -1.71
N ILE A 148 -12.01 -2.03 -1.02
CA ILE A 148 -12.04 -1.48 0.34
C ILE A 148 -12.76 -0.12 0.35
N GLN A 149 -12.42 0.78 -0.58
CA GLN A 149 -13.11 2.08 -0.68
C GLN A 149 -14.62 1.92 -0.91
N SER A 150 -15.04 1.04 -1.82
CA SER A 150 -16.46 0.76 -2.11
C SER A 150 -17.21 0.20 -0.89
N LEU A 151 -16.57 -0.67 -0.10
CA LEU A 151 -17.12 -1.13 1.18
C LEU A 151 -17.29 0.05 2.16
N LYS A 152 -16.33 0.98 2.22
CA LYS A 152 -16.40 2.13 3.13
C LYS A 152 -17.43 3.18 2.73
N GLU A 153 -17.74 3.31 1.45
CA GLU A 153 -18.87 4.13 0.97
C GLU A 153 -20.22 3.40 1.08
N GLY A 154 -20.24 2.12 1.45
CA GLY A 154 -21.47 1.33 1.62
C GLY A 154 -22.10 0.86 0.31
N TYR A 155 -21.33 0.79 -0.78
CA TYR A 155 -21.83 0.35 -2.09
C TYR A 155 -22.22 -1.12 -2.15
N PHE A 156 -21.69 -1.94 -1.24
CA PHE A 156 -22.11 -3.32 -1.03
C PHE A 156 -21.74 -3.80 0.39
N ASN A 157 -22.30 -4.92 0.84
CA ASN A 157 -21.88 -5.56 2.09
C ASN A 157 -20.94 -6.74 1.79
N LEU A 158 -20.03 -7.03 2.71
CA LEU A 158 -19.08 -8.13 2.56
C LEU A 158 -19.76 -9.49 2.32
N LYS A 159 -20.91 -9.73 2.97
CA LYS A 159 -21.72 -10.95 2.78
C LYS A 159 -22.27 -11.12 1.35
N ASP A 160 -22.35 -10.03 0.58
CA ASP A 160 -22.85 -10.01 -0.79
C ASP A 160 -21.71 -10.32 -1.79
N TRP A 161 -20.46 -10.33 -1.34
CA TRP A 161 -19.29 -10.61 -2.17
C TRP A 161 -19.25 -12.08 -2.60
N THR A 162 -19.16 -12.33 -3.92
CA THR A 162 -19.19 -13.70 -4.47
C THR A 162 -18.08 -14.01 -5.47
N LEU A 163 -17.27 -13.03 -5.89
CA LEU A 163 -16.25 -13.24 -6.91
C LEU A 163 -15.12 -14.16 -6.42
N THR A 164 -14.66 -13.97 -5.18
CA THR A 164 -13.49 -14.69 -4.64
C THR A 164 -13.63 -14.98 -3.14
N GLU A 165 -12.97 -16.04 -2.69
CA GLU A 165 -12.76 -16.33 -1.28
C GLU A 165 -11.85 -15.29 -0.62
N LEU A 166 -12.30 -14.77 0.53
CA LEU A 166 -11.58 -13.77 1.29
C LEU A 166 -10.93 -14.40 2.53
N PRO A 167 -9.78 -13.87 2.98
CA PRO A 167 -9.20 -14.26 4.27
C PRO A 167 -10.19 -14.08 5.42
N GLU A 168 -10.23 -15.03 6.36
CA GLU A 168 -11.17 -15.00 7.51
C GLU A 168 -11.08 -13.71 8.33
N ASN A 169 -9.88 -13.12 8.39
CA ASN A 169 -9.62 -11.88 9.13
C ASN A 169 -9.83 -10.60 8.30
N PHE A 170 -10.29 -10.69 7.04
CA PHE A 170 -10.39 -9.55 6.15
C PHE A 170 -11.22 -8.40 6.73
N GLU A 171 -12.40 -8.71 7.28
CA GLU A 171 -13.30 -7.72 7.87
C GLU A 171 -12.65 -6.97 9.03
N GLU A 172 -12.00 -7.70 9.96
CA GLU A 172 -11.32 -7.10 11.10
C GLU A 172 -10.11 -6.25 10.69
N VAL A 173 -9.37 -6.67 9.66
CA VAL A 173 -8.21 -5.93 9.15
C VAL A 173 -8.61 -4.62 8.49
N ILE A 174 -9.74 -4.56 7.78
CA ILE A 174 -10.20 -3.33 7.13
C ILE A 174 -11.03 -2.43 8.06
N LYS A 175 -11.55 -2.94 9.17
CA LYS A 175 -12.36 -2.22 10.15
C LYS A 175 -11.80 -0.87 10.62
N PRO A 176 -10.50 -0.72 10.95
CA PRO A 176 -9.93 0.57 11.36
C PRO A 176 -9.77 1.57 10.21
N ILE A 177 -9.92 1.14 8.95
CA ILE A 177 -9.84 2.01 7.79
C ILE A 177 -11.09 2.88 7.69
N ARG A 178 -10.89 4.20 7.56
CA ARG A 178 -11.94 5.20 7.31
C ARG A 178 -11.76 5.83 5.94
N SER A 179 -12.88 6.15 5.29
CA SER A 179 -12.89 7.09 4.18
C SER A 179 -13.20 8.48 4.72
N SER A 180 -12.37 9.47 4.39
CA SER A 180 -12.58 10.86 4.81
C SER A 180 -12.57 11.80 3.62
N THR A 181 -13.31 12.90 3.73
CA THR A 181 -13.14 14.07 2.87
C THR A 181 -11.97 14.90 3.37
N PRO A 182 -11.06 15.39 2.49
CA PRO A 182 -9.99 16.29 2.89
C PRO A 182 -10.52 17.47 3.71
N HIS A 183 -9.84 17.84 4.79
CA HIS A 183 -10.18 19.01 5.58
C HIS A 183 -10.03 20.30 4.75
N ALA A 184 -11.04 21.16 4.82
CA ALA A 184 -11.16 22.42 4.10
C ALA A 184 -10.07 23.42 4.53
N GLY A 185 -8.94 23.43 3.79
CA GLY A 185 -7.94 24.50 3.79
C GLY A 185 -7.90 25.30 2.49
N ASP A 186 -8.48 24.77 1.41
CA ASP A 186 -8.56 25.46 0.12
C ASP A 186 -9.96 26.06 -0.10
N GLN A 187 -10.06 27.38 0.04
CA GLN A 187 -11.23 28.13 -0.37
C GLN A 187 -11.32 28.14 -1.90
N SER A 188 -11.93 27.10 -2.46
CA SER A 188 -12.66 27.20 -3.73
C SER A 188 -13.88 26.29 -3.64
N ALA A 189 -15.05 26.91 -3.74
CA ALA A 189 -16.32 26.23 -3.66
C ALA A 189 -16.57 25.40 -4.93
N THR A 190 -16.11 24.16 -4.91
CA THR A 190 -16.73 23.01 -5.58
C THR A 190 -16.69 21.87 -4.59
N VAL A 191 -17.82 21.17 -4.40
CA VAL A 191 -17.93 20.01 -3.51
C VAL A 191 -16.85 19.01 -3.91
N SER A 192 -15.72 18.96 -3.20
CA SER A 192 -14.61 18.11 -3.61
C SER A 192 -14.98 16.66 -3.34
N SER A 193 -15.31 15.89 -4.38
CA SER A 193 -15.53 14.43 -4.33
C SER A 193 -14.25 13.64 -4.06
N LYS A 194 -13.18 14.32 -3.64
CA LYS A 194 -11.91 13.73 -3.22
C LYS A 194 -12.11 13.01 -1.90
N ARG A 195 -11.64 11.77 -1.85
CA ARG A 195 -11.62 10.90 -0.69
C ARG A 195 -10.17 10.56 -0.32
N SER A 196 -9.96 10.21 0.93
CA SER A 196 -8.73 9.57 1.41
C SER A 196 -9.08 8.35 2.26
N LEU A 197 -8.30 7.29 2.11
CA LEU A 197 -8.33 6.14 3.01
C LEU A 197 -7.26 6.29 4.07
N ILE A 198 -7.65 6.16 5.33
CA ILE A 198 -6.75 6.25 6.48
C ILE A 198 -7.03 5.07 7.40
N ASP A 199 -6.01 4.25 7.67
CA ASP A 199 -6.07 3.21 8.69
C ASP A 199 -5.75 3.81 10.07
N GLU A 200 -6.79 4.08 10.86
CA GLU A 200 -6.67 4.70 12.19
C GLU A 200 -5.88 3.85 13.20
N SER A 201 -5.72 2.55 12.94
CA SER A 201 -4.91 1.67 13.80
C SER A 201 -3.42 1.71 13.46
N SER A 202 -3.06 2.24 12.29
CA SER A 202 -1.69 2.37 11.85
C SER A 202 -1.01 3.58 12.48
N ASP A 203 0.29 3.46 12.77
CA ASP A 203 1.13 4.60 13.14
C ASP A 203 1.09 5.71 12.08
N SER A 204 0.87 5.30 10.81
CA SER A 204 0.76 6.19 9.66
C SER A 204 -0.40 7.17 9.77
N ALA A 205 -1.55 6.82 10.38
CA ALA A 205 -2.70 7.73 10.48
C ALA A 205 -2.36 9.03 11.24
N GLY A 206 -1.67 8.91 12.38
CA GLY A 206 -1.19 10.07 13.12
C GLY A 206 -0.14 10.88 12.35
N LEU A 207 0.65 10.21 11.51
CA LEU A 207 1.70 10.83 10.70
C LEU A 207 1.15 11.55 9.46
N MET A 208 0.01 11.13 8.92
CA MET A 208 -0.57 11.71 7.69
C MET A 208 -0.82 13.22 7.83
N LYS A 209 -1.24 13.71 9.00
CA LYS A 209 -1.41 15.16 9.26
C LYS A 209 -0.11 15.96 9.20
N TYR A 210 1.04 15.30 9.33
CA TYR A 210 2.36 15.93 9.33
C TYR A 210 3.15 15.67 8.05
N ILE A 211 2.62 14.92 7.07
CA ILE A 211 3.30 14.69 5.80
C ILE A 211 3.60 16.03 5.14
N ASN A 212 4.83 16.16 4.61
CA ASN A 212 5.40 17.39 4.06
C ASN A 212 5.61 18.54 5.07
N SER A 213 5.35 18.35 6.35
CA SER A 213 5.53 19.37 7.38
C SER A 213 6.87 19.25 8.11
N SER A 214 7.33 20.35 8.70
CA SER A 214 8.46 20.33 9.62
C SER A 214 8.01 19.80 10.98
N VAL A 215 8.69 18.77 11.47
CA VAL A 215 8.34 18.07 12.71
C VAL A 215 9.51 18.05 13.70
N SER A 216 9.17 17.86 14.96
CA SER A 216 10.10 17.54 16.03
C SER A 216 9.81 16.12 16.52
N ILE A 217 10.83 15.28 16.49
CA ILE A 217 10.85 14.06 17.31
C ILE A 217 11.36 14.50 18.67
N TYR A 218 10.46 14.55 19.64
CA TYR A 218 10.76 14.97 21.01
C TYR A 218 11.52 13.89 21.77
N GLU A 219 11.21 12.62 21.49
CA GLU A 219 11.87 11.44 22.03
C GLU A 219 11.66 10.27 21.08
N GLY A 220 12.70 9.46 20.87
CA GLY A 220 12.60 8.15 20.22
C GLY A 220 13.85 7.34 20.51
N GLU A 221 13.69 6.04 20.77
CA GLU A 221 14.80 5.13 21.05
C GLU A 221 15.28 4.48 19.76
N ILE A 222 16.58 4.49 19.49
CA ILE A 222 17.16 3.85 18.30
C ILE A 222 17.03 2.34 18.45
N LEU A 223 16.24 1.72 17.58
CA LEU A 223 16.11 0.27 17.48
C LEU A 223 17.20 -0.33 16.58
N ASN A 224 17.49 0.31 15.45
CA ASN A 224 18.45 -0.17 14.44
C ASN A 224 19.07 1.01 13.69
N ILE A 225 20.31 0.83 13.21
CA ILE A 225 21.05 1.76 12.36
C ILE A 225 21.53 1.00 11.12
N VAL A 226 21.08 1.42 9.94
CA VAL A 226 21.49 0.81 8.67
C VAL A 226 22.23 1.84 7.81
N GLU A 227 23.46 1.53 7.43
CA GLU A 227 24.19 2.28 6.42
C GLU A 227 23.61 2.02 5.03
N LYS A 228 23.41 3.09 4.27
CA LYS A 228 22.89 3.05 2.91
C LYS A 228 23.74 3.93 2.00
N GLN A 229 23.87 3.49 0.75
CA GLN A 229 24.50 4.27 -0.30
C GLN A 229 23.44 4.64 -1.34
N SER A 230 23.49 5.88 -1.81
CA SER A 230 22.67 6.38 -2.91
C SER A 230 23.59 6.88 -4.00
N GLU A 231 23.46 6.33 -5.20
CA GLU A 231 24.12 6.85 -6.39
C GLU A 231 23.15 7.75 -7.16
N PHE A 232 23.55 8.98 -7.43
CA PHE A 232 22.79 9.90 -8.27
C PHE A 232 23.73 10.64 -9.21
N GLN A 233 23.56 10.45 -10.52
CA GLN A 233 24.40 11.06 -11.57
C GLN A 233 25.91 10.85 -11.35
N GLY A 234 26.31 9.65 -10.91
CA GLY A 234 27.71 9.31 -10.64
C GLY A 234 28.26 9.79 -9.29
N ASN A 235 27.47 10.53 -8.49
CA ASN A 235 27.83 10.88 -7.13
C ASN A 235 27.28 9.83 -6.15
N ILE A 236 28.17 9.20 -5.39
CA ILE A 236 27.81 8.28 -4.30
C ILE A 236 27.69 9.09 -3.02
N SER A 237 26.51 9.07 -2.41
CA SER A 237 26.25 9.67 -1.10
C SER A 237 25.94 8.57 -0.08
N VAL A 238 26.68 8.55 1.02
CA VAL A 238 26.43 7.68 2.17
C VAL A 238 25.46 8.35 3.14
N TYR A 239 24.48 7.61 3.64
CA TYR A 239 23.57 8.05 4.68
C TYR A 239 23.21 6.91 5.61
N TYR A 240 22.71 7.24 6.79
CA TYR A 240 22.26 6.26 7.77
C TYR A 240 20.75 6.37 7.94
N GLN A 241 20.08 5.22 7.88
CA GLN A 241 18.67 5.08 8.20
C GLN A 241 18.55 4.49 9.61
N LEU A 242 17.99 5.29 10.52
CA LEU A 242 17.65 4.88 11.87
C LEU A 242 16.20 4.40 11.89
N THR A 243 15.93 3.29 12.56
CA THR A 243 14.59 2.92 12.97
C THR A 243 14.43 3.31 14.42
N LEU A 244 13.54 4.23 14.73
CA LEU A 244 13.24 4.63 16.10
C LEU A 244 11.99 3.91 16.58
N LYS A 245 11.94 3.55 17.87
CA LYS A 245 10.75 3.03 18.53
C LYS A 245 10.22 3.97 19.62
N ASN A 246 8.94 3.84 19.95
CA ASN A 246 8.23 4.64 20.96
C ASN A 246 8.40 6.14 20.72
N VAL A 247 8.13 6.57 19.50
CA VAL A 247 8.50 7.91 19.02
C VAL A 247 7.41 8.91 19.37
N ARG A 248 7.77 9.95 20.13
CA ARG A 248 6.92 11.10 20.42
C ARG A 248 7.20 12.19 19.39
N LEU A 249 6.23 12.47 18.53
CA LEU A 249 6.36 13.39 17.40
C LEU A 249 5.29 14.48 17.45
N GLY A 250 5.64 15.69 17.04
CA GLY A 250 4.69 16.78 16.87
C GLY A 250 5.21 17.90 15.98
N PRO A 251 4.49 19.04 15.90
CA PRO A 251 4.91 20.18 15.12
C PRO A 251 6.26 20.71 15.61
N ARG A 252 7.06 21.23 14.68
CA ARG A 252 8.30 21.91 15.04
C ARG A 252 7.98 23.26 15.66
N ILE A 253 8.21 23.38 16.96
CA ILE A 253 7.99 24.63 17.72
C ILE A 253 9.20 25.55 17.71
N ALA A 254 8.95 26.87 17.68
CA ALA A 254 9.99 27.89 17.79
C ALA A 254 10.30 28.25 19.25
N ARG A 255 9.28 28.25 20.11
CA ARG A 255 9.40 28.58 21.54
C ARG A 255 8.84 27.45 22.39
N LYS A 256 9.35 27.30 23.61
CA LYS A 256 8.86 26.29 24.57
C LYS A 256 7.40 26.51 24.97
N SER A 257 6.92 27.76 24.96
CA SER A 257 5.53 28.12 25.26
C SER A 257 4.53 27.53 24.27
N ASP A 258 4.98 27.21 23.06
CA ASP A 258 4.13 26.72 21.97
C ASP A 258 4.04 25.19 21.99
N TYR A 259 4.63 24.55 23.00
CA TYR A 259 4.52 23.12 23.21
C TYR A 259 3.19 22.79 23.88
N HIS A 260 2.36 22.04 23.17
CA HIS A 260 1.12 21.48 23.69
C HIS A 260 1.19 19.96 23.60
N GLU A 261 0.96 19.27 24.72
CA GLU A 261 1.00 17.80 24.78
C GLU A 261 -0.05 17.18 23.84
N ASP A 262 -1.20 17.85 23.66
CA ASP A 262 -2.30 17.41 22.78
C ASP A 262 -1.90 17.38 21.29
N ASP A 263 -0.86 18.10 20.88
CA ASP A 263 -0.32 18.07 19.52
C ASP A 263 0.64 16.89 19.28
N ILE A 264 1.05 16.21 20.35
CA ILE A 264 2.04 15.13 20.30
C ILE A 264 1.34 13.80 20.03
N ILE A 265 1.82 13.11 19.00
CA ILE A 265 1.44 11.74 18.72
C ILE A 265 2.54 10.80 19.19
N THR A 266 2.15 9.59 19.57
CA THR A 266 3.07 8.49 19.80
C THR A 266 2.92 7.49 18.66
N VAL A 267 4.03 7.15 18.01
CA VAL A 267 4.08 6.10 17.00
C VAL A 267 5.02 5.00 17.46
N LYS A 268 4.67 3.73 17.19
CA LYS A 268 5.48 2.59 17.64
C LYS A 268 6.83 2.62 16.96
N GLU A 269 6.87 2.85 15.64
CA GLU A 269 8.11 2.93 14.88
C GLU A 269 8.12 4.09 13.87
N LEU A 270 9.29 4.70 13.68
CA LEU A 270 9.50 5.73 12.64
C LEU A 270 10.90 5.67 12.07
N ASN A 271 10.98 5.67 10.73
CA ASN A 271 12.24 5.76 10.03
C ASN A 271 12.77 7.21 10.03
N VAL A 272 14.08 7.35 10.21
CA VAL A 272 14.77 8.63 10.25
C VAL A 272 16.04 8.56 9.42
N ARG A 273 16.24 9.50 8.50
CA ARG A 273 17.46 9.60 7.69
C ARG A 273 18.36 10.70 8.22
N ILE A 274 19.59 10.34 8.55
CA ILE A 274 20.68 11.27 8.89
C ILE A 274 21.82 11.14 7.88
N SER A 275 22.58 12.21 7.70
CA SER A 275 23.78 12.20 6.86
C SER A 275 24.92 11.44 7.53
N GLU A 276 25.86 10.93 6.72
CA GLU A 276 27.12 10.37 7.21
C GLU A 276 27.82 11.31 8.19
N LYS A 277 27.89 12.60 7.86
CA LYS A 277 28.44 13.63 8.76
C LYS A 277 27.76 13.62 10.13
N LEU A 278 26.42 13.62 10.19
CA LEU A 278 25.71 13.62 11.47
C LEU A 278 25.97 12.34 12.27
N GLN A 279 26.06 11.19 11.61
CA GLN A 279 26.41 9.94 12.29
C GLN A 279 27.84 9.99 12.84
N ASN A 280 28.80 10.49 12.06
CA ASN A 280 30.19 10.62 12.47
C ASN A 280 30.37 11.63 13.62
N ASP A 281 29.62 12.74 13.59
CA ASP A 281 29.70 13.78 14.63
C ASP A 281 29.07 13.32 15.97
N ASN A 282 28.08 12.42 15.93
CA ASN A 282 27.31 12.04 17.12
C ASN A 282 27.57 10.61 17.62
N HIS A 283 28.15 9.73 16.80
CA HIS A 283 28.39 8.32 17.11
C HIS A 283 27.14 7.66 17.73
N LEU A 284 26.02 7.69 17.00
CA LEU A 284 24.77 7.12 17.51
C LEU A 284 24.88 5.59 17.56
N ILE A 285 24.33 4.99 18.60
CA ILE A 285 24.24 3.53 18.76
C ILE A 285 22.81 3.11 19.11
N GLU A 286 22.51 1.82 18.96
CA GLU A 286 21.23 1.24 19.37
C GLU A 286 20.95 1.47 20.86
N LYS A 287 19.66 1.55 21.20
CA LYS A 287 19.10 1.85 22.54
C LYS A 287 19.32 3.28 23.04
N GLU A 288 20.05 4.13 22.31
CA GLU A 288 20.11 5.55 22.65
C GLU A 288 18.77 6.24 22.36
N LYS A 289 18.39 7.16 23.25
CA LYS A 289 17.26 8.05 23.00
C LYS A 289 17.74 9.32 22.33
N ILE A 290 17.02 9.74 21.30
CA ILE A 290 17.36 10.94 20.55
C ILE A 290 16.19 11.90 20.40
N LYS A 291 16.55 13.16 20.21
CA LYS A 291 15.68 14.25 19.80
C LYS A 291 16.21 14.86 18.51
N VAL A 292 15.35 15.00 17.51
CA VAL A 292 15.70 15.55 16.20
C VAL A 292 14.60 16.45 15.65
N ASN A 293 15.01 17.42 14.83
CA ASN A 293 14.10 18.22 14.03
C ASN A 293 14.35 17.91 12.55
N GLY A 294 13.28 17.72 11.79
CA GLY A 294 13.37 17.43 10.37
C GLY A 294 12.08 17.72 9.63
N LYS A 295 11.99 17.24 8.40
CA LYS A 295 10.78 17.25 7.59
C LYS A 295 10.25 15.82 7.54
N LEU A 296 8.98 15.61 7.90
CA LEU A 296 8.33 14.32 7.68
C LEU A 296 7.94 14.23 6.21
N ASP A 297 8.38 13.17 5.54
CA ASP A 297 8.26 13.02 4.10
C ASP A 297 7.93 11.57 3.75
N LYS A 298 7.28 11.35 2.62
CA LYS A 298 7.01 10.01 2.09
C LYS A 298 8.11 9.65 1.10
N ASP A 299 9.06 8.82 1.54
CA ASP A 299 10.13 8.31 0.70
C ASP A 299 9.64 7.18 -0.21
N SER A 300 10.00 7.23 -1.49
CA SER A 300 9.58 6.22 -2.48
C SER A 300 10.13 4.82 -2.23
N PHE A 301 11.09 4.64 -1.32
CA PHE A 301 11.71 3.34 -1.02
C PHE A 301 11.51 2.90 0.43
N SER A 302 11.41 3.85 1.37
CA SER A 302 11.42 3.59 2.82
C SER A 302 10.13 4.00 3.54
N GLY A 303 9.08 4.37 2.79
CA GLY A 303 7.80 4.80 3.35
C GLY A 303 7.88 6.16 4.05
N ILE A 304 7.06 6.36 5.08
CA ILE A 304 7.06 7.61 5.86
C ILE A 304 8.35 7.70 6.70
N MET A 305 9.09 8.79 6.55
CA MET A 305 10.32 9.00 7.31
C MET A 305 10.63 10.48 7.56
N VAL A 306 11.42 10.75 8.60
CA VAL A 306 11.93 12.11 8.86
C VAL A 306 13.27 12.30 8.15
N LYS A 307 13.37 13.33 7.31
CA LYS A 307 14.56 13.72 6.55
C LYS A 307 14.98 15.14 6.87
N ASN A 308 16.05 15.62 6.22
CA ASN A 308 16.56 16.99 6.32
C ASN A 308 16.94 17.39 7.75
N ILE A 309 17.43 16.44 8.52
CA ILE A 309 17.91 16.66 9.88
C ILE A 309 19.23 17.40 9.82
N ARG A 310 19.34 18.46 10.63
CA ARG A 310 20.56 19.28 10.73
C ARG A 310 21.30 19.14 12.06
N LYS A 311 20.62 18.61 13.07
CA LYS A 311 21.14 18.43 14.42
C LYS A 311 20.47 17.24 15.07
N VAL A 312 21.25 16.44 15.77
CA VAL A 312 20.78 15.37 16.66
C VAL A 312 21.16 15.75 18.08
N GLN A 313 20.27 15.46 19.03
CA GLN A 313 20.53 15.61 20.45
C GLN A 313 20.27 14.25 21.12
N LYS A 314 21.28 13.71 21.81
CA LYS A 314 21.11 12.55 22.69
C LYS A 314 20.36 12.99 23.96
N LEU A 315 19.45 12.16 24.44
CA LEU A 315 18.64 12.38 25.65
C LEU A 315 19.15 11.52 26.80
#